data_AF-A0A932P8M4-F1
#
_entry.id   AF-A0A932P8M4-F1
#
_cell.length_a   1.000
_cell.length_b   1.000
_cell.length_c   1.000
_cell.angle_alpha   90.00
_cell.angle_beta   90.00
_cell.angle_gamma   90.00
#
_symmetry.space_group_name_H-M   'P 1'
#
loop_
_entity.id
_entity.type
_entity.pdbx_description
1 polymer ?
#
loop_
_entity_poly.entity_id
_entity_poly.type
_entity_poly.pdbx_seq_one_letter_code
_entity_poly.pdbx_strand_id
1 'polypeptide(L)'
;MGAYFKQHDPWQHPLSTGHARRVPFFFGDEDWATYIHLEDEADLAAQKYELYHQFAKPVFLGEDRYEQDHGPVRDPVDMRYFQRRLFWSWLLSGGSANYGGRWWAVDPYSRTGLRPSTKPGKNGIRFTTQLRGLDSIRFIRSYFSERQIDLAEFQPNHELARDADADERTLAQQLKVMRRGADEFLIYHPNAAAIGKEARGETNRAARLRIDLRAVWGTFNVEWFRAADGKSVDGETINGGNAIDLTAPWKGYDVVVRLLQNNSPARH
;
A
#
# COMPACT_ATOMS: atom_id res chain seq x y z
N MET A 1 18.43 -23.03 -13.05
CA MET A 1 17.07 -23.19 -13.61
C MET A 1 16.53 -21.89 -14.21
N GLY A 2 16.57 -20.74 -13.52
CA GLY A 2 16.05 -19.48 -14.06
C GLY A 2 16.65 -19.04 -15.41
N ALA A 3 17.98 -19.09 -15.56
CA ALA A 3 18.65 -18.77 -16.83
C ALA A 3 18.18 -19.64 -18.03
N TYR A 4 17.86 -20.93 -17.78
CA TYR A 4 17.33 -21.81 -18.81
C TYR A 4 15.96 -21.31 -19.29
N PHE A 5 15.05 -20.96 -18.38
CA PHE A 5 13.74 -20.42 -18.77
C PHE A 5 13.89 -19.11 -19.55
N LYS A 6 14.78 -18.20 -19.12
CA LYS A 6 15.04 -16.96 -19.88
C LYS A 6 15.51 -17.23 -21.31
N GLN A 7 16.42 -18.20 -21.49
CA GLN A 7 16.96 -18.56 -22.81
C GLN A 7 15.91 -19.21 -23.73
N HIS A 8 14.95 -19.93 -23.15
CA HIS A 8 13.99 -20.74 -23.89
C HIS A 8 12.56 -20.18 -23.90
N ASP A 9 12.33 -19.00 -23.32
CA ASP A 9 11.07 -18.28 -23.41
C ASP A 9 11.12 -17.24 -24.55
N PRO A 10 10.54 -17.56 -25.73
CA PRO A 10 10.61 -16.66 -26.89
C PRO A 10 9.83 -15.36 -26.70
N TRP A 11 8.99 -15.27 -25.68
CA TRP A 11 8.18 -14.08 -25.38
C TRP A 11 8.76 -13.24 -24.24
N GLN A 12 9.84 -13.70 -23.59
CA GLN A 12 10.52 -12.99 -22.51
C GLN A 12 9.53 -12.54 -21.41
N HIS A 13 8.68 -13.46 -20.94
CA HIS A 13 7.75 -13.18 -19.86
C HIS A 13 8.49 -12.74 -18.59
N PRO A 14 7.87 -11.90 -17.75
CA PRO A 14 8.42 -11.59 -16.43
C PRO A 14 8.64 -12.87 -15.63
N LEU A 15 9.82 -13.01 -15.04
CA LEU A 15 10.26 -14.23 -14.35
C LEU A 15 10.79 -13.89 -12.96
N SER A 16 10.40 -14.72 -11.99
CA SER A 16 10.89 -14.70 -10.62
C SER A 16 10.77 -16.11 -10.02
N THR A 17 11.05 -16.25 -8.74
CA THR A 17 10.88 -17.49 -7.98
C THR A 17 9.84 -17.30 -6.87
N GLY A 18 9.03 -18.33 -6.61
CA GLY A 18 8.18 -18.34 -5.41
C GLY A 18 9.05 -18.49 -4.17
N HIS A 19 9.12 -17.45 -3.34
CA HIS A 19 9.84 -17.51 -2.07
C HIS A 19 8.96 -18.12 -1.00
N ALA A 20 9.53 -18.83 -0.03
CA ALA A 20 8.78 -19.20 1.16
C ALA A 20 8.70 -17.99 2.12
N ARG A 21 7.59 -17.83 2.82
CA ARG A 21 7.37 -16.82 3.86
C ARG A 21 8.62 -16.54 4.72
N ARG A 22 9.03 -15.26 4.74
CA ARG A 22 10.20 -14.69 5.46
C ARG A 22 11.58 -15.17 5.02
N VAL A 23 11.69 -15.94 3.93
CA VAL A 23 13.00 -16.29 3.35
C VAL A 23 13.50 -15.14 2.48
N PRO A 24 14.77 -14.71 2.60
CA PRO A 24 15.33 -13.69 1.72
C PRO A 24 15.26 -14.06 0.24
N PHE A 25 15.14 -13.05 -0.62
CA PHE A 25 15.29 -13.19 -2.07
C PHE A 25 16.78 -13.11 -2.43
N PHE A 26 17.35 -14.23 -2.88
CA PHE A 26 18.80 -14.33 -3.12
C PHE A 26 19.22 -14.02 -4.57
N PHE A 27 18.27 -13.80 -5.47
CA PHE A 27 18.53 -13.65 -6.91
C PHE A 27 18.40 -12.19 -7.38
N GLY A 28 18.60 -11.22 -6.49
CA GLY A 28 18.41 -9.79 -6.77
C GLY A 28 19.27 -9.30 -7.93
N ASP A 29 20.50 -9.80 -8.04
CA ASP A 29 21.46 -9.43 -9.09
C ASP A 29 21.33 -10.26 -10.37
N GLU A 30 20.45 -11.27 -10.39
CA GLU A 30 20.35 -12.20 -11.52
C GLU A 30 19.50 -11.63 -12.65
N ASP A 31 20.04 -11.53 -13.86
CA ASP A 31 19.34 -10.99 -15.03
C ASP A 31 18.08 -11.77 -15.45
N TRP A 32 17.95 -13.03 -15.05
CA TRP A 32 16.75 -13.83 -15.31
C TRP A 32 15.61 -13.55 -14.32
N ALA A 33 15.92 -12.99 -13.15
CA ALA A 33 14.90 -12.54 -12.20
C ALA A 33 14.51 -11.11 -12.57
N THR A 34 13.45 -10.95 -13.35
CA THR A 34 12.99 -9.63 -13.83
C THR A 34 12.18 -8.87 -12.78
N TYR A 35 11.74 -9.54 -11.72
CA TYR A 35 11.11 -8.95 -10.55
C TYR A 35 11.42 -9.77 -9.29
N ILE A 36 11.25 -9.14 -8.13
CA ILE A 36 11.50 -9.73 -6.81
C ILE A 36 10.16 -10.12 -6.20
N HIS A 37 10.00 -11.40 -5.86
CA HIS A 37 8.78 -11.93 -5.26
C HIS A 37 9.05 -12.26 -3.78
N LEU A 38 8.29 -11.64 -2.89
CA LEU A 38 8.40 -11.78 -1.45
C LEU A 38 7.13 -12.38 -0.86
N GLU A 39 7.30 -13.07 0.26
CA GLU A 39 6.22 -13.53 1.11
C GLU A 39 6.49 -13.13 2.58
N ASP A 40 5.49 -12.53 3.25
CA ASP A 40 5.57 -12.18 4.68
C ASP A 40 4.25 -12.45 5.42
N GLU A 41 4.13 -11.92 6.64
CA GLU A 41 2.94 -11.98 7.47
C GLU A 41 2.79 -10.64 8.20
N ALA A 42 1.91 -9.81 7.65
CA ALA A 42 1.56 -8.47 8.12
C ALA A 42 2.66 -7.42 7.96
N ASP A 43 3.33 -7.37 6.81
CA ASP A 43 4.25 -6.25 6.47
C ASP A 43 3.48 -4.98 6.05
N LEU A 44 2.65 -4.48 6.98
CA LEU A 44 1.77 -3.34 6.80
C LEU A 44 2.48 -1.99 6.71
N ALA A 45 3.81 -1.98 6.88
CA ALA A 45 4.66 -0.81 6.70
C ALA A 45 5.64 -1.01 5.54
N ALA A 46 5.49 -2.06 4.73
CA ALA A 46 6.36 -2.37 3.58
C ALA A 46 7.86 -2.31 3.93
N GLN A 47 8.25 -2.82 5.10
CA GLN A 47 9.65 -2.85 5.53
C GLN A 47 10.49 -3.76 4.64
N LYS A 48 9.90 -4.85 4.15
CA LYS A 48 10.62 -5.79 3.29
C LYS A 48 10.98 -5.17 1.95
N TYR A 49 10.18 -4.24 1.43
CA TYR A 49 10.51 -3.52 0.22
C TYR A 49 11.89 -2.85 0.31
N GLU A 50 12.18 -2.17 1.43
CA GLU A 50 13.39 -1.35 1.61
C GLU A 50 14.68 -2.17 1.43
N LEU A 51 14.65 -3.47 1.76
CA LEU A 51 15.80 -4.37 1.62
C LEU A 51 16.19 -4.65 0.15
N TYR A 52 15.25 -4.48 -0.77
CA TYR A 52 15.38 -4.89 -2.17
C TYR A 52 15.36 -3.72 -3.16
N HIS A 53 15.07 -2.50 -2.72
CA HIS A 53 15.07 -1.31 -3.58
C HIS A 53 16.38 -1.15 -4.36
N GLN A 54 17.51 -1.50 -3.74
CA GLN A 54 18.85 -1.43 -4.34
C GLN A 54 19.01 -2.22 -5.66
N PHE A 55 18.19 -3.26 -5.90
CA PHE A 55 18.30 -4.08 -7.11
C PHE A 55 17.63 -3.45 -8.34
N ALA A 56 16.96 -2.30 -8.19
CA ALA A 56 16.28 -1.59 -9.27
C ALA A 56 15.29 -2.47 -10.07
N LYS A 57 14.63 -3.42 -9.39
CA LYS A 57 13.63 -4.33 -9.96
C LYS A 57 12.28 -4.10 -9.28
N PRO A 58 11.16 -4.34 -9.99
CA PRO A 58 9.85 -4.35 -9.36
C PRO A 58 9.84 -5.34 -8.18
N VAL A 59 9.34 -4.89 -7.04
CA VAL A 59 9.22 -5.71 -5.83
C VAL A 59 7.75 -6.01 -5.58
N PHE A 60 7.41 -7.28 -5.52
CA PHE A 60 6.05 -7.79 -5.38
C PHE A 60 5.93 -8.62 -4.11
N LEU A 61 5.10 -8.18 -3.17
CA LEU A 61 4.63 -9.01 -2.06
C LEU A 61 3.54 -9.94 -2.58
N GLY A 62 3.92 -11.12 -3.02
CA GLY A 62 2.99 -12.07 -3.63
C GLY A 62 2.19 -12.88 -2.62
N GLU A 63 2.66 -12.99 -1.37
CA GLU A 63 1.85 -13.52 -0.28
C GLU A 63 2.08 -12.72 1.01
N ASP A 64 0.97 -12.27 1.61
CA ASP A 64 0.93 -11.82 3.01
C ASP A 64 -0.16 -12.64 3.72
N ARG A 65 -0.90 -12.05 4.66
CA ARG A 65 -1.99 -12.72 5.33
C ARG A 65 -3.21 -12.82 4.43
N TYR A 66 -3.61 -14.06 4.17
CA TYR A 66 -4.87 -14.35 3.49
C TYR A 66 -6.09 -14.29 4.41
N GLU A 67 -7.19 -13.78 3.88
CA GLU A 67 -8.49 -13.70 4.57
C GLU A 67 -9.18 -15.06 4.61
N GLN A 68 -9.65 -15.48 5.78
CA GLN A 68 -10.37 -16.73 5.98
C GLN A 68 -9.61 -17.96 5.50
N ASP A 69 -8.29 -17.97 5.66
CA ASP A 69 -7.47 -19.14 5.35
C ASP A 69 -7.38 -20.12 6.54
N HIS A 70 -7.11 -19.60 7.73
CA HIS A 70 -6.86 -20.40 8.93
C HIS A 70 -7.93 -20.21 10.02
N GLY A 71 -9.09 -19.68 9.65
CA GLY A 71 -10.16 -19.35 10.58
C GLY A 71 -10.00 -17.98 11.25
N PRO A 72 -11.05 -17.51 11.95
CA PRO A 72 -11.10 -16.16 12.53
C PRO A 72 -10.02 -15.90 13.59
N VAL A 73 -9.44 -16.95 14.18
CA VAL A 73 -8.34 -16.81 15.15
C VAL A 73 -7.09 -16.22 14.53
N ARG A 74 -6.92 -16.33 13.20
CA ARG A 74 -5.75 -15.84 12.48
C ARG A 74 -6.04 -14.60 11.65
N ASP A 75 -7.29 -14.32 11.32
CA ASP A 75 -7.63 -13.11 10.57
C ASP A 75 -7.36 -11.85 11.41
N PRO A 76 -6.94 -10.75 10.77
CA PRO A 76 -6.88 -9.44 11.40
C PRO A 76 -8.26 -9.00 11.90
N VAL A 77 -8.27 -8.18 12.96
CA VAL A 77 -9.49 -7.62 13.55
C VAL A 77 -10.31 -6.85 12.53
N ASP A 78 -9.65 -6.03 11.70
CA ASP A 78 -10.27 -5.37 10.55
C ASP A 78 -9.53 -5.75 9.26
N MET A 79 -10.01 -6.80 8.59
CA MET A 79 -9.40 -7.27 7.35
C MET A 79 -9.49 -6.26 6.20
N ARG A 80 -10.56 -5.44 6.16
CA ARG A 80 -10.71 -4.41 5.13
C ARG A 80 -9.69 -3.30 5.31
N TYR A 81 -9.44 -2.87 6.55
CA TYR A 81 -8.35 -1.93 6.88
C TYR A 81 -6.98 -2.55 6.61
N PHE A 82 -6.76 -3.80 7.06
CA PHE A 82 -5.49 -4.50 6.88
C PHE A 82 -5.03 -4.52 5.42
N GLN A 83 -5.90 -5.01 4.52
CA GLN A 83 -5.56 -5.11 3.10
C GLN A 83 -5.40 -3.72 2.47
N ARG A 84 -6.27 -2.77 2.81
CA ARG A 84 -6.15 -1.40 2.32
C ARG A 84 -4.81 -0.75 2.70
N ARG A 85 -4.41 -0.90 3.96
CA ARG A 85 -3.11 -0.40 4.45
C ARG A 85 -1.95 -1.10 3.76
N LEU A 86 -2.02 -2.42 3.62
CA LEU A 86 -0.98 -3.20 2.94
C LEU A 86 -0.75 -2.67 1.53
N PHE A 87 -1.81 -2.56 0.73
CA PHE A 87 -1.73 -2.10 -0.66
C PHE A 87 -1.18 -0.67 -0.76
N TRP A 88 -1.75 0.29 -0.02
CA TRP A 88 -1.27 1.67 -0.08
C TRP A 88 0.18 1.81 0.39
N SER A 89 0.57 1.09 1.43
CA SER A 89 1.92 1.17 1.96
C SER A 89 2.95 0.61 0.98
N TRP A 90 2.65 -0.53 0.35
CA TRP A 90 3.52 -1.14 -0.64
C TRP A 90 3.60 -0.32 -1.93
N LEU A 91 2.46 0.17 -2.43
CA LEU A 91 2.42 1.02 -3.62
C LEU A 91 3.23 2.29 -3.44
N LEU A 92 3.03 3.03 -2.35
CA LEU A 92 3.77 4.27 -2.11
C LEU A 92 5.22 4.04 -1.63
N SER A 93 5.59 2.80 -1.32
CA SER A 93 7.00 2.39 -1.18
C SER A 93 7.65 2.07 -2.51
N GLY A 94 6.90 1.97 -3.62
CA GLY A 94 7.42 1.61 -4.95
C GLY A 94 7.34 0.11 -5.27
N GLY A 95 6.66 -0.67 -4.45
CA GLY A 95 6.36 -2.08 -4.69
C GLY A 95 4.88 -2.32 -5.03
N SER A 96 4.48 -3.58 -5.02
CA SER A 96 3.07 -3.99 -5.13
C SER A 96 2.75 -5.09 -4.12
N ALA A 97 1.48 -5.18 -3.74
CA ALA A 97 0.99 -6.22 -2.83
C ALA A 97 -0.10 -7.05 -3.51
N ASN A 98 -0.18 -8.31 -3.11
CA ASN A 98 -1.24 -9.23 -3.50
C ASN A 98 -2.28 -9.36 -2.40
N TYR A 99 -3.50 -9.72 -2.82
CA TYR A 99 -4.55 -10.20 -1.92
C TYR A 99 -4.75 -11.70 -2.13
N GLY A 100 -4.93 -12.43 -1.04
CA GLY A 100 -5.52 -13.77 -1.10
C GLY A 100 -6.60 -13.95 -0.05
N GLY A 101 -7.60 -14.74 -0.41
CA GLY A 101 -8.66 -15.19 0.48
C GLY A 101 -8.50 -16.67 0.78
N ARG A 102 -9.60 -17.41 0.70
CA ARG A 102 -9.67 -18.88 0.83
C ARG A 102 -8.80 -19.59 -0.24
N TRP A 103 -7.47 -19.62 -0.09
CA TRP A 103 -6.52 -20.05 -1.14
C TRP A 103 -6.75 -21.48 -1.64
N TRP A 104 -7.36 -22.33 -0.83
CA TRP A 104 -7.65 -23.71 -1.15
C TRP A 104 -8.83 -23.89 -2.13
N ALA A 105 -9.56 -22.81 -2.45
CA ALA A 105 -10.71 -22.84 -3.35
C ALA A 105 -10.73 -21.65 -4.32
N VAL A 106 -11.35 -21.88 -5.47
CA VAL A 106 -11.77 -20.81 -6.38
C VAL A 106 -13.20 -20.42 -6.02
N ASP A 107 -13.34 -19.41 -5.17
CA ASP A 107 -14.63 -18.86 -4.75
C ASP A 107 -14.77 -17.42 -5.28
N PRO A 108 -15.71 -17.12 -6.20
CA PRO A 108 -15.88 -15.76 -6.72
C PRO A 108 -16.12 -14.79 -5.57
N TYR A 109 -15.31 -13.74 -5.47
CA TYR A 109 -15.32 -12.80 -4.33
C TYR A 109 -16.73 -12.31 -3.98
N SER A 110 -17.53 -11.92 -4.99
CA SER A 110 -18.90 -11.42 -4.83
C SER A 110 -19.94 -12.47 -4.37
N ARG A 111 -19.54 -13.74 -4.29
CA ARG A 111 -20.40 -14.86 -3.89
C ARG A 111 -19.97 -15.51 -2.58
N THR A 112 -18.84 -15.09 -2.01
CA THR A 112 -18.36 -15.63 -0.74
C THR A 112 -19.41 -15.40 0.36
N GLY A 113 -19.68 -16.39 1.20
CA GLY A 113 -20.70 -16.27 2.26
C GLY A 113 -22.15 -16.40 1.80
N LEU A 114 -22.46 -16.41 0.49
CA LEU A 114 -23.77 -16.85 -0.01
C LEU A 114 -24.00 -18.34 0.19
N ARG A 115 -22.90 -19.12 0.19
CA ARG A 115 -22.87 -20.53 0.55
C ARG A 115 -21.73 -20.78 1.52
N PRO A 116 -21.90 -21.70 2.48
CA PRO A 116 -20.81 -22.14 3.32
C PRO A 116 -19.69 -22.77 2.48
N SER A 117 -18.46 -22.50 2.89
CA SER A 117 -17.25 -23.07 2.30
C SER A 117 -16.44 -23.76 3.39
N THR A 118 -16.07 -25.02 3.18
CA THR A 118 -15.36 -25.82 4.20
C THR A 118 -13.96 -26.15 3.70
N LYS A 119 -12.94 -25.69 4.43
CA LYS A 119 -11.54 -25.98 4.07
C LYS A 119 -11.26 -27.49 4.19
N PRO A 120 -10.76 -28.14 3.12
CA PRO A 120 -10.32 -29.53 3.19
C PRO A 120 -9.17 -29.67 4.20
N GLY A 121 -9.22 -30.70 5.07
CA GLY A 121 -8.22 -30.93 6.12
C GLY A 121 -8.58 -30.30 7.49
N LYS A 122 -7.55 -30.04 8.32
CA LYS A 122 -7.61 -29.71 9.77
C LYS A 122 -8.97 -29.15 10.23
N ASN A 123 -9.75 -30.02 10.87
CA ASN A 123 -10.99 -29.75 11.61
C ASN A 123 -12.18 -29.20 10.81
N GLY A 124 -12.15 -29.20 9.47
CA GLY A 124 -13.30 -28.80 8.65
C GLY A 124 -13.81 -27.40 8.97
N ILE A 125 -12.90 -26.43 9.09
CA ILE A 125 -13.27 -25.04 9.37
C ILE A 125 -14.26 -24.57 8.30
N ARG A 126 -15.46 -24.23 8.76
CA ARG A 126 -16.58 -23.79 7.94
C ARG A 126 -16.66 -22.28 7.95
N PHE A 127 -16.55 -21.68 6.78
CA PHE A 127 -16.68 -20.25 6.55
C PHE A 127 -18.07 -19.95 5.99
N THR A 128 -18.78 -19.01 6.60
CA THR A 128 -20.15 -18.64 6.22
C THR A 128 -20.30 -17.15 5.90
N THR A 129 -19.24 -16.37 6.06
CA THR A 129 -19.25 -14.92 5.88
C THR A 129 -18.60 -14.50 4.57
N GLN A 130 -19.04 -13.36 4.03
CA GLN A 130 -18.45 -12.70 2.87
C GLN A 130 -17.04 -12.19 3.19
N LEU A 131 -16.10 -12.35 2.25
CA LEU A 131 -14.77 -11.74 2.29
C LEU A 131 -14.90 -10.21 2.13
N ARG A 132 -14.06 -9.44 2.83
CA ARG A 132 -14.14 -7.97 2.88
C ARG A 132 -12.82 -7.27 2.52
N GLY A 133 -11.73 -8.01 2.40
CA GLY A 133 -10.39 -7.44 2.17
C GLY A 133 -10.27 -6.60 0.90
N LEU A 134 -10.99 -6.95 -0.18
CA LEU A 134 -10.95 -6.21 -1.45
C LEU A 134 -11.93 -5.04 -1.54
N ASP A 135 -12.82 -4.84 -0.56
CA ASP A 135 -13.92 -3.87 -0.63
C ASP A 135 -13.43 -2.43 -0.86
N SER A 136 -12.27 -2.10 -0.31
CA SER A 136 -11.61 -0.80 -0.49
C SER A 136 -10.56 -0.77 -1.61
N ILE A 137 -9.99 -1.92 -1.98
CA ILE A 137 -8.86 -1.97 -2.92
C ILE A 137 -9.26 -1.51 -4.32
N ARG A 138 -10.52 -1.75 -4.70
CA ARG A 138 -11.08 -1.30 -5.99
C ARG A 138 -10.93 0.21 -6.23
N PHE A 139 -10.89 1.03 -5.17
CA PHE A 139 -10.80 2.49 -5.30
C PHE A 139 -9.38 2.97 -5.65
N ILE A 140 -8.35 2.15 -5.41
CA ILE A 140 -6.96 2.50 -5.73
C ILE A 140 -6.78 2.70 -7.24
N ARG A 141 -7.32 1.79 -8.05
CA ARG A 141 -7.22 1.89 -9.51
C ARG A 141 -7.92 3.15 -10.03
N SER A 142 -9.16 3.38 -9.61
CA SER A 142 -9.91 4.59 -9.97
C SER A 142 -9.15 5.85 -9.60
N TYR A 143 -8.60 5.90 -8.38
CA TYR A 143 -7.85 7.06 -7.90
C TYR A 143 -6.72 7.46 -8.85
N PHE A 144 -5.84 6.52 -9.19
CA PHE A 144 -4.71 6.77 -10.08
C PHE A 144 -5.13 7.03 -11.52
N SER A 145 -6.07 6.24 -12.07
CA SER A 145 -6.50 6.37 -13.47
C SER A 145 -7.22 7.70 -13.73
N GLU A 146 -8.12 8.14 -12.84
CA GLU A 146 -8.85 9.41 -12.98
C GLU A 146 -7.93 10.63 -12.89
N ARG A 147 -6.82 10.51 -12.15
CA ARG A 147 -5.83 11.59 -11.95
C ARG A 147 -4.64 11.53 -12.91
N GLN A 148 -4.63 10.52 -13.79
CA GLN A 148 -3.54 10.25 -14.73
C GLN A 148 -2.17 10.17 -14.03
N ILE A 149 -2.14 9.55 -12.86
CA ILE A 149 -0.90 9.34 -12.10
C ILE A 149 -0.23 8.08 -12.62
N ASP A 150 0.97 8.24 -13.18
CA ASP A 150 1.88 7.13 -13.46
C ASP A 150 2.89 6.98 -12.32
N LEU A 151 2.75 5.91 -11.54
CA LEU A 151 3.64 5.63 -10.41
C LEU A 151 5.10 5.40 -10.84
N ALA A 152 5.36 5.07 -12.11
CA ALA A 152 6.73 4.91 -12.61
C ALA A 152 7.52 6.23 -12.63
N GLU A 153 6.84 7.38 -12.62
CA GLU A 153 7.47 8.71 -12.54
C GLU A 153 7.78 9.13 -11.09
N PHE A 154 7.36 8.35 -10.09
CA PHE A 154 7.50 8.69 -8.68
C PHE A 154 8.65 7.93 -8.04
N GLN A 155 9.28 8.57 -7.05
CA GLN A 155 10.30 7.97 -6.20
C GLN A 155 9.85 8.01 -4.72
N PRO A 156 10.03 6.92 -3.96
CA PRO A 156 9.79 6.91 -2.52
C PRO A 156 10.63 7.97 -1.79
N ASN A 157 10.02 8.68 -0.85
CA ASN A 157 10.71 9.66 0.00
C ASN A 157 10.02 9.76 1.38
N HIS A 158 10.04 8.65 2.13
CA HIS A 158 9.28 8.47 3.37
C HIS A 158 9.65 9.46 4.47
N GLU A 159 10.86 10.00 4.45
CA GLU A 159 11.35 10.93 5.47
C GLU A 159 10.72 12.33 5.35
N LEU A 160 10.16 12.66 4.19
CA LEU A 160 9.59 13.97 3.90
C LEU A 160 8.36 14.29 4.74
N ALA A 161 7.64 13.28 5.22
CA ALA A 161 6.47 13.47 6.07
C ALA A 161 6.47 12.55 7.28
N ARG A 162 5.80 12.98 8.35
CA ARG A 162 5.56 12.19 9.56
C ARG A 162 4.16 12.44 10.10
N ASP A 163 3.66 11.53 10.91
CA ASP A 163 2.48 11.78 11.74
C ASP A 163 2.80 12.96 12.67
N ALA A 164 1.93 13.98 12.67
CA ALA A 164 2.15 15.20 13.44
C ALA A 164 1.85 15.02 14.93
N ASP A 165 1.10 13.97 15.28
CA ASP A 165 0.67 13.67 16.64
C ASP A 165 1.50 12.54 17.28
N ALA A 166 2.51 12.03 16.57
CA ALA A 166 3.38 10.97 17.07
C ALA A 166 4.68 11.55 17.64
N ASP A 167 4.95 11.25 18.91
CA ASP A 167 6.21 11.60 19.56
C ASP A 167 7.39 10.77 19.03
N GLU A 168 7.13 9.54 18.58
CA GLU A 168 8.11 8.61 18.03
C GLU A 168 7.66 7.99 16.71
N ARG A 169 8.62 7.64 15.84
CA ARG A 169 8.34 6.93 14.58
C ARG A 169 8.15 5.44 14.84
N THR A 170 6.94 5.04 15.23
CA THR A 170 6.60 3.60 15.27
C THR A 170 6.17 3.09 13.91
N LEU A 171 6.27 1.78 13.67
CA LEU A 171 5.78 1.15 12.44
C LEU A 171 4.27 1.34 12.24
N ALA A 172 3.52 1.50 13.32
CA ALA A 172 2.08 1.75 13.25
C ALA A 172 1.78 3.11 12.58
N GLN A 173 2.58 4.12 12.91
CA GLN A 173 2.41 5.52 12.50
C GLN A 173 3.24 5.88 11.26
N GLN A 174 4.01 4.96 10.68
CA GLN A 174 4.84 5.25 9.53
C GLN A 174 3.97 5.62 8.30
N LEU A 175 4.13 6.85 7.82
CA LEU A 175 3.56 7.32 6.57
C LEU A 175 4.36 6.73 5.41
N LYS A 176 3.69 6.56 4.27
CA LYS A 176 4.37 6.27 3.00
C LYS A 176 4.24 7.44 2.08
N VAL A 177 5.37 7.89 1.59
CA VAL A 177 5.50 9.09 0.77
C VAL A 177 6.24 8.72 -0.50
N MET A 178 5.75 9.22 -1.62
CA MET A 178 6.49 9.27 -2.88
C MET A 178 6.28 10.63 -3.53
N ARG A 179 7.21 11.00 -4.41
CA ARG A 179 7.17 12.28 -5.13
C ARG A 179 7.60 12.13 -6.57
N ARG A 180 7.07 12.99 -7.44
CA ARG A 180 7.58 13.25 -8.79
C ARG A 180 8.25 14.62 -8.77
N GLY A 181 9.58 14.62 -8.75
CA GLY A 181 10.38 15.85 -8.68
C GLY A 181 10.04 16.71 -7.45
N ALA A 182 9.86 18.01 -7.67
CA ALA A 182 9.40 18.96 -6.66
C ALA A 182 7.91 19.33 -6.81
N ASP A 183 7.23 18.75 -7.80
CA ASP A 183 5.97 19.28 -8.32
C ASP A 183 4.78 18.48 -7.81
N GLU A 184 4.97 17.20 -7.46
CA GLU A 184 3.88 16.33 -7.03
C GLU A 184 4.30 15.38 -5.92
N PHE A 185 3.45 15.26 -4.90
CA PHE A 185 3.67 14.40 -3.73
C PHE A 185 2.41 13.57 -3.46
N LEU A 186 2.61 12.29 -3.15
CA LEU A 186 1.56 11.39 -2.69
C LEU A 186 1.96 10.85 -1.32
N ILE A 187 1.07 11.00 -0.34
CA ILE A 187 1.34 10.67 1.06
C ILE A 187 0.18 9.82 1.58
N TYR A 188 0.44 8.56 1.90
CA TYR A 188 -0.49 7.70 2.61
C TYR A 188 -0.25 7.83 4.12
N HIS A 189 -1.29 8.25 4.84
CA HIS A 189 -1.32 8.25 6.29
C HIS A 189 -2.22 7.10 6.78
N PRO A 190 -1.65 6.09 7.47
CA PRO A 190 -2.40 4.89 7.85
C PRO A 190 -3.43 5.14 8.96
N ASN A 191 -3.32 6.26 9.67
CA ASN A 191 -4.14 6.63 10.84
C ASN A 191 -4.41 5.41 11.73
N ALA A 192 -3.33 4.69 12.08
CA ALA A 192 -3.45 3.37 12.69
C ALA A 192 -3.63 3.47 14.20
N ALA A 193 -4.51 2.62 14.74
CA ALA A 193 -4.55 2.34 16.17
C ALA A 193 -3.75 1.07 16.53
N ALA A 194 -3.56 0.15 15.58
CA ALA A 194 -2.79 -1.07 15.77
C ALA A 194 -2.28 -1.66 14.45
N ILE A 195 -1.36 -2.63 14.54
CA ILE A 195 -0.76 -3.37 13.42
C ILE A 195 -0.87 -4.89 13.63
N GLY A 196 -0.38 -5.67 12.66
CA GLY A 196 -0.38 -7.13 12.74
C GLY A 196 -1.81 -7.68 12.68
N LYS A 197 -2.09 -8.69 13.52
CA LYS A 197 -3.43 -9.24 13.67
C LYS A 197 -4.41 -8.23 14.29
N GLU A 198 -3.94 -7.31 15.11
CA GLU A 198 -4.79 -6.30 15.74
C GLU A 198 -5.08 -5.09 14.84
N ALA A 199 -4.60 -5.11 13.59
CA ALA A 199 -4.68 -3.99 12.67
C ALA A 199 -6.09 -3.41 12.55
N ARG A 200 -6.18 -2.10 12.80
CA ARG A 200 -7.38 -1.26 12.68
C ARG A 200 -6.98 0.22 12.63
N GLY A 201 -7.85 1.04 12.04
CA GLY A 201 -7.71 2.50 12.06
C GLY A 201 -8.05 3.08 13.43
N GLU A 202 -7.45 4.22 13.76
CA GLU A 202 -7.80 5.06 14.90
C GLU A 202 -9.08 5.84 14.58
N THR A 203 -10.10 5.68 15.42
CA THR A 203 -11.46 6.19 15.17
C THR A 203 -11.70 7.60 15.72
N ASN A 204 -10.93 8.01 16.73
CA ASN A 204 -11.24 9.21 17.52
C ASN A 204 -10.52 10.48 17.05
N ARG A 205 -9.58 10.37 16.10
CA ARG A 205 -8.88 11.51 15.50
C ARG A 205 -8.95 11.51 13.98
N ALA A 206 -8.71 12.69 13.42
CA ALA A 206 -8.38 12.81 12.00
C ALA A 206 -6.89 12.53 11.82
N ALA A 207 -6.53 11.96 10.67
CA ALA A 207 -5.14 11.84 10.26
C ALA A 207 -4.51 13.24 10.19
N ARG A 208 -3.36 13.43 10.84
CA ARG A 208 -2.62 14.69 10.80
C ARG A 208 -1.16 14.40 10.50
N LEU A 209 -0.63 15.08 9.48
CA LEU A 209 0.75 14.91 9.05
C LEU A 209 1.49 16.23 9.05
N ARG A 210 2.79 16.16 9.29
CA ARG A 210 3.73 17.24 9.03
C ARG A 210 4.57 16.85 7.83
N ILE A 211 4.52 17.64 6.77
CA ILE A 211 5.39 17.50 5.59
C ILE A 211 6.44 18.60 5.58
N ASP A 212 7.68 18.25 5.23
CA ASP A 212 8.79 19.18 5.06
C ASP A 212 8.91 19.62 3.60
N LEU A 213 8.41 20.82 3.30
CA LEU A 213 8.52 21.43 1.97
C LEU A 213 9.58 22.53 1.92
N ARG A 214 10.52 22.60 2.89
CA ARG A 214 11.53 23.68 2.95
C ARG A 214 12.44 23.75 1.72
N ALA A 215 12.66 22.62 1.06
CA ALA A 215 13.50 22.52 -0.12
C ALA A 215 12.74 22.67 -1.45
N VAL A 216 11.42 22.89 -1.41
CA VAL A 216 10.60 23.05 -2.62
C VAL A 216 9.81 24.36 -2.56
N TRP A 217 9.62 25.00 -3.71
CA TRP A 217 8.97 26.30 -3.82
C TRP A 217 7.70 26.20 -4.65
N GLY A 218 6.84 27.20 -4.53
CA GLY A 218 5.58 27.29 -5.29
C GLY A 218 4.35 27.00 -4.44
N THR A 219 3.19 27.13 -5.06
CA THR A 219 1.89 26.89 -4.44
C THR A 219 1.39 25.52 -4.87
N PHE A 220 0.85 24.74 -3.92
CA PHE A 220 0.34 23.40 -4.14
C PHE A 220 -1.15 23.36 -3.83
N ASN A 221 -1.92 22.75 -4.73
CA ASN A 221 -3.26 22.27 -4.42
C ASN A 221 -3.15 21.02 -3.53
N VAL A 222 -3.97 20.97 -2.49
CA VAL A 222 -4.09 19.82 -1.61
C VAL A 222 -5.36 19.06 -1.96
N GLU A 223 -5.26 17.77 -2.19
CA GLU A 223 -6.39 16.87 -2.32
C GLU A 223 -6.32 15.79 -1.24
N TRP A 224 -7.44 15.55 -0.56
CA TRP A 224 -7.61 14.46 0.38
C TRP A 224 -8.44 13.34 -0.23
N PHE A 225 -7.92 12.12 -0.19
CA PHE A 225 -8.60 10.91 -0.62
C PHE A 225 -8.81 9.98 0.58
N ARG A 226 -10.06 9.64 0.87
CA ARG A 226 -10.43 8.69 1.91
C ARG A 226 -10.30 7.27 1.38
N ALA A 227 -9.23 6.60 1.80
CA ALA A 227 -8.86 5.30 1.26
C ALA A 227 -9.96 4.24 1.48
N ALA A 228 -10.75 4.37 2.55
CA ALA A 228 -11.79 3.41 2.90
C ALA A 228 -12.88 3.29 1.81
N ASP A 229 -13.32 4.39 1.21
CA ASP A 229 -14.50 4.41 0.33
C ASP A 229 -14.32 5.19 -0.98
N GLY A 230 -13.12 5.72 -1.23
CA GLY A 230 -12.79 6.40 -2.48
C GLY A 230 -13.23 7.86 -2.54
N LYS A 231 -13.76 8.43 -1.46
CA LYS A 231 -14.22 9.83 -1.47
C LYS A 231 -13.02 10.78 -1.53
N SER A 232 -13.10 11.79 -2.40
CA SER A 232 -12.09 12.84 -2.52
C SER A 232 -12.68 14.21 -2.18
N VAL A 233 -11.88 15.09 -1.57
CA VAL A 233 -12.21 16.50 -1.38
C VAL A 233 -10.95 17.36 -1.49
N ASP A 234 -11.12 18.57 -2.01
CA ASP A 234 -10.04 19.55 -2.04
C ASP A 234 -9.82 20.13 -0.63
N GLY A 235 -8.55 20.37 -0.32
CA GLY A 235 -8.11 21.13 0.84
C GLY A 235 -7.69 22.55 0.46
N GLU A 236 -7.21 23.29 1.46
CA GLU A 236 -6.64 24.62 1.21
C GLU A 236 -5.31 24.51 0.46
N THR A 237 -5.03 25.49 -0.42
CA THR A 237 -3.73 25.59 -1.07
C THR A 237 -2.64 25.92 -0.06
N ILE A 238 -1.47 25.33 -0.24
CA ILE A 238 -0.30 25.55 0.63
C ILE A 238 0.89 26.06 -0.18
N ASN A 239 1.82 26.75 0.47
CA ASN A 239 3.04 27.22 -0.18
C ASN A 239 4.24 26.43 0.31
N GLY A 240 5.11 26.03 -0.60
CA GLY A 240 6.42 25.48 -0.29
C GLY A 240 7.33 26.47 0.46
N GLY A 241 8.53 26.04 0.81
CA GLY A 241 9.52 26.81 1.55
C GLY A 241 9.42 26.66 3.07
N ASN A 242 8.47 25.88 3.58
CA ASN A 242 8.26 25.65 5.02
C ASN A 242 7.88 24.19 5.32
N ALA A 243 7.95 23.81 6.60
CA ALA A 243 7.28 22.60 7.08
C ALA A 243 5.82 22.93 7.42
N ILE A 244 4.89 22.07 7.01
CA ILE A 244 3.45 22.35 7.03
C ILE A 244 2.72 21.19 7.69
N ASP A 245 1.79 21.53 8.59
CA ASP A 245 0.85 20.58 9.16
C ASP A 245 -0.42 20.54 8.32
N LEU A 246 -0.85 19.34 7.96
CA LEU A 246 -2.08 19.08 7.22
C LEU A 246 -2.96 18.15 8.05
N THR A 247 -4.24 18.49 8.18
CA THR A 247 -5.23 17.69 8.93
C THR A 247 -6.32 17.22 7.99
N ALA A 248 -6.61 15.91 8.00
CA ALA A 248 -7.64 15.34 7.17
C ALA A 248 -9.04 15.87 7.56
N PRO A 249 -9.95 16.04 6.60
CA PRO A 249 -11.31 16.53 6.87
C PRO A 249 -12.21 15.47 7.51
N TRP A 250 -11.72 14.25 7.70
CA TRP A 250 -12.48 13.15 8.31
C TRP A 250 -11.75 12.57 9.51
N LYS A 251 -12.49 12.37 10.60
CA LYS A 251 -12.07 11.54 11.72
C LYS A 251 -12.24 10.06 11.38
N GLY A 252 -11.34 9.22 11.86
CA GLY A 252 -11.52 7.78 11.83
C GLY A 252 -11.02 7.05 10.59
N TYR A 253 -10.35 7.75 9.67
CA TYR A 253 -9.96 7.19 8.39
C TYR A 253 -8.48 7.32 8.13
N ASP A 254 -7.93 6.30 7.48
CA ASP A 254 -6.70 6.40 6.71
C ASP A 254 -6.95 7.14 5.40
N VAL A 255 -5.95 7.89 4.96
CA VAL A 255 -6.09 8.84 3.85
C VAL A 255 -4.86 8.84 2.97
N VAL A 256 -5.05 9.22 1.72
CA VAL A 256 -3.98 9.64 0.82
C VAL A 256 -4.12 11.15 0.63
N VAL A 257 -3.01 11.86 0.75
CA VAL A 257 -2.90 13.29 0.43
C VAL A 257 -2.11 13.42 -0.84
N ARG A 258 -2.65 14.16 -1.80
CA ARG A 258 -1.93 14.58 -3.00
C ARG A 258 -1.66 16.06 -2.92
N LEU A 259 -0.40 16.42 -3.11
CA LEU A 259 0.03 17.80 -3.31
C LEU A 259 0.42 17.91 -4.77
N LEU A 260 -0.21 18.82 -5.50
CA LEU A 260 0.12 19.08 -6.90
C LEU A 260 0.43 20.56 -7.07
N GLN A 261 1.62 20.86 -7.57
CA GLN A 261 2.04 22.24 -7.79
C GLN A 261 1.14 22.91 -8.82
N ASN A 262 0.67 24.10 -8.46
CA ASN A 262 -0.03 24.97 -9.37
C ASN A 262 1.01 25.51 -10.34
N ASN A 263 0.96 25.03 -11.58
CA ASN A 263 1.65 25.68 -12.69
C ASN A 263 0.98 27.04 -12.95
N SER A 264 1.31 28.05 -12.14
CA SER A 264 1.23 29.42 -12.63
C SER A 264 2.33 29.57 -13.67
N PRO A 265 2.04 30.00 -14.91
CA PRO A 265 3.10 30.27 -15.87
C PRO A 265 4.07 31.28 -15.25
N ALA A 266 5.37 30.98 -15.36
CA ALA A 266 6.41 31.85 -14.86
C ALA A 266 6.15 33.28 -15.32
N ARG A 267 6.11 34.23 -14.38
CA ARG A 267 6.14 35.66 -14.74
C ARG A 267 7.52 35.90 -15.36
N HIS A 268 7.53 36.05 -16.68
CA HIS A 268 8.64 36.63 -17.43
C HIS A 268 8.84 38.10 -17.03
#